data_AF-A0A7K4H2T1-F1
#
_entry.id   AF-A0A7K4H2T1-F1
#
_cell.length_a   1.000
_cell.length_b   1.000
_cell.length_c   1.000
_cell.angle_alpha   90.00
_cell.angle_beta   90.00
_cell.angle_gamma   90.00
#
_symmetry.space_group_name_H-M   'P 1'
#
loop_
_entity.id
_entity.type
_entity.pdbx_description
1 polymer ?
#
loop_
_entity_poly.entity_id
_entity_poly.type
_entity_poly.pdbx_seq_one_letter_code
_entity_poly.pdbx_strand_id
1 'polypeptide(L)' 'QKLNAYYHEKYSVNMVNNLKKIEEIGVEKWLKEQEEFYTCPNCSGEICVHDAECYDCGNKINPNIK' A
#
# COMPACT_ATOMS: atom_id res chain seq x y z
N GLN A 1 18.62 4.66 10.71
CA GLN A 1 17.44 5.39 10.19
C GLN A 1 16.19 4.89 10.90
N LYS A 2 15.19 5.76 11.16
CA LYS A 2 13.88 5.32 11.67
C LYS A 2 13.05 4.76 10.51
N LEU A 3 12.66 3.49 10.57
CA LEU A 3 11.99 2.75 9.48
C LEU A 3 10.79 3.50 8.88
N ASN A 4 9.96 4.13 9.71
CA ASN A 4 8.79 4.90 9.25
C ASN A 4 9.18 6.10 8.38
N ALA A 5 10.25 6.82 8.71
CA ALA A 5 10.69 7.94 7.90
C ALA A 5 11.16 7.47 6.51
N TYR A 6 11.90 6.36 6.46
CA TYR A 6 12.35 5.75 5.21
C TYR A 6 11.18 5.31 4.32
N TYR A 7 10.21 4.59 4.89
CA TYR A 7 9.03 4.14 4.15
C TYR A 7 8.16 5.30 3.65
N HIS A 8 8.03 6.34 4.46
CA HIS A 8 7.30 7.54 4.08
C HIS A 8 7.99 8.29 2.93
N GLU A 9 9.31 8.48 3.02
CA GLU A 9 10.09 9.19 2.01
C GLU A 9 10.17 8.41 0.69
N LYS A 10 10.40 7.09 0.76
CA LYS A 10 10.68 6.28 -0.44
C LYS A 10 9.43 5.70 -1.10
N TYR A 11 8.42 5.32 -0.31
CA TYR A 11 7.24 4.61 -0.82
C TYR A 11 5.93 5.35 -0.55
N SER A 12 5.99 6.54 0.07
CA SER A 12 4.81 7.29 0.51
C SER A 12 3.90 6.52 1.48
N VAL A 13 4.46 5.51 2.16
CA VAL A 13 3.74 4.69 3.15
C VAL A 13 4.00 5.21 4.56
N ASN A 14 2.93 5.48 5.30
CA ASN A 14 2.99 5.82 6.72
C ASN A 14 2.60 4.62 7.57
N MET A 15 3.59 3.86 8.04
CA MET A 15 3.35 2.66 8.84
C MET A 15 2.70 2.97 10.19
N VAL A 16 3.02 4.11 10.81
CA VAL A 16 2.36 4.52 12.06
C VAL A 16 0.87 4.76 11.84
N ASN A 17 0.49 5.37 10.70
CA ASN A 17 -0.90 5.56 10.35
C ASN A 17 -1.62 4.23 10.08
N ASN A 18 -0.94 3.26 9.46
CA ASN A 18 -1.48 1.91 9.27
C ASN A 18 -1.79 1.26 10.63
N LEU A 19 -0.89 1.36 11.61
CA LEU A 19 -1.11 0.82 12.95
C LEU A 19 -2.29 1.47 13.67
N LYS A 20 -2.39 2.81 13.61
CA LYS A 20 -3.54 3.55 14.17
C LYS A 20 -4.86 3.10 13.53
N LYS A 21 -4.86 2.92 12.21
CA LYS A 21 -6.05 2.47 11.50
C LYS A 21 -6.42 1.04 11.90
N ILE A 22 -5.46 0.14 12.03
CA ILE A 22 -5.69 -1.22 12.53
C ILE A 22 -6.30 -1.19 13.94
N GLU A 23 -5.85 -0.29 14.81
CA GLU A 23 -6.43 -0.08 16.14
C GLU A 23 -7.89 0.42 16.07
N GLU A 24 -8.20 1.32 15.14
CA GLU A 24 -9.55 1.92 14.99
C GLU A 24 -10.58 0.97 14.37
N ILE A 25 -10.21 0.25 13.30
CA ILE A 25 -11.15 -0.52 12.47
C ILE A 25 -10.98 -2.04 12.56
N GLY A 26 -9.94 -2.51 13.25
CA GLY A 26 -9.57 -3.91 13.34
C GLY A 26 -8.78 -4.41 12.12
N VAL A 27 -7.97 -5.45 12.35
CA VAL A 27 -7.05 -6.00 11.35
C VAL A 27 -7.77 -6.57 10.12
N GLU A 28 -8.91 -7.25 10.29
CA GLU A 28 -9.63 -7.87 9.17
C GLU A 28 -10.16 -6.84 8.18
N LYS A 29 -10.77 -5.76 8.69
CA LYS A 29 -11.29 -4.69 7.83
C LYS A 29 -10.14 -3.92 7.18
N TRP A 30 -9.07 -3.66 7.92
CA TRP A 30 -7.87 -3.03 7.36
C TRP A 30 -7.26 -3.86 6.23
N LEU A 31 -7.14 -5.19 6.37
CA LEU A 31 -6.63 -6.07 5.33
C LEU A 31 -7.48 -6.03 4.06
N LYS A 32 -8.81 -6.04 4.17
CA LYS A 32 -9.71 -5.89 3.02
C LYS A 32 -9.51 -4.54 2.31
N GLU A 33 -9.39 -3.46 3.07
CA GLU A 33 -9.10 -2.15 2.49
C GLU A 33 -7.72 -2.11 1.80
N GLN A 34 -6.71 -2.81 2.33
CA GLN A 34 -5.40 -2.89 1.67
C GLN A 34 -5.45 -3.74 0.40
N GLU A 35 -6.17 -4.86 0.40
CA GLU A 35 -6.35 -5.71 -0.78
C GLU A 35 -6.96 -4.91 -1.93
N GLU A 36 -8.06 -4.20 -1.67
CA GLU A 36 -8.68 -3.32 -2.65
C GLU A 36 -7.74 -2.19 -3.11
N PHE A 37 -7.01 -1.57 -2.18
CA PHE A 37 -6.11 -0.45 -2.46
C PHE A 37 -4.88 -0.83 -3.29
N TYR A 38 -4.34 -2.04 -3.10
CA TYR A 38 -3.22 -2.58 -3.87
C TYR A 38 -3.65 -3.49 -5.03
N THR A 39 -4.95 -3.52 -5.36
CA THR A 39 -5.43 -4.19 -6.57
C THR A 39 -5.21 -3.30 -7.80
N CYS A 40 -4.61 -3.88 -8.84
CA CYS A 40 -4.37 -3.21 -10.10
C CYS A 40 -5.70 -2.90 -10.81
N PRO A 41 -6.00 -1.64 -11.13
CA PRO A 41 -7.24 -1.29 -11.81
C PRO A 41 -7.30 -1.77 -13.27
N ASN A 42 -6.16 -2.14 -13.86
CA ASN A 42 -6.08 -2.58 -15.24
C ASN A 42 -6.33 -4.09 -15.42
N CYS A 43 -5.85 -4.91 -14.48
CA CYS A 43 -5.85 -6.38 -14.63
C CYS A 43 -6.28 -7.14 -13.38
N SER A 44 -6.66 -6.45 -12.31
CA SER A 44 -6.99 -7.03 -10.99
C SER A 44 -5.85 -7.79 -10.30
N GLY A 45 -4.63 -7.70 -10.81
CA GLY A 45 -3.42 -8.23 -10.17
C GLY A 45 -2.94 -7.41 -8.98
N GLU A 46 -1.87 -7.85 -8.33
CA GLU A 46 -1.32 -7.17 -7.15
C GLU A 46 -0.31 -6.06 -7.52
N ILE A 47 -0.38 -4.92 -6.86
CA ILE A 47 0.57 -3.80 -6.98
C ILE A 47 1.66 -3.92 -5.90
N CYS A 48 2.92 -3.98 -6.32
CA CYS A 48 4.07 -3.91 -5.43
C CYS A 48 4.28 -2.49 -4.89
N VAL A 49 4.30 -2.36 -3.56
CA VAL A 49 4.60 -1.08 -2.87
C VAL A 49 6.03 -0.58 -3.10
N HIS A 50 6.99 -1.47 -3.33
CA HIS A 50 8.40 -1.11 -3.50
C HIS A 50 8.72 -0.69 -4.94
N ASP A 51 8.12 -1.37 -5.91
CA ASP A 51 8.40 -1.16 -7.35
C ASP A 51 7.39 -0.23 -8.03
N ALA A 52 6.32 0.13 -7.30
CA ALA A 52 5.17 0.88 -7.81
C ALA A 52 4.68 0.30 -9.14
N GLU A 53 4.52 -1.03 -9.17
CA GLU A 53 4.24 -1.79 -10.38
C GLU A 53 3.31 -2.95 -10.07
N CYS A 54 2.38 -3.23 -10.97
CA CYS A 54 1.61 -4.47 -10.91
C CYS A 54 2.46 -5.67 -11.31
N TYR A 55 2.50 -6.70 -10.48
CA TYR A 55 3.27 -7.93 -10.76
C TYR A 55 2.75 -8.70 -11.99
N ASP A 56 1.47 -8.58 -12.31
CA ASP A 56 0.84 -9.39 -13.36
C ASP A 56 0.93 -8.75 -14.74
N CYS A 57 0.75 -7.42 -14.83
CA CYS A 57 0.72 -6.71 -16.12
C CYS A 57 1.84 -5.68 -16.31
N GLY A 58 2.68 -5.45 -15.29
CA GLY A 58 3.76 -4.47 -15.34
C GLY A 58 3.31 -3.01 -15.35
N ASN A 59 2.02 -2.74 -15.14
CA ASN A 59 1.53 -1.37 -15.10
C ASN A 59 2.15 -0.61 -13.92
N LYS A 60 2.82 0.51 -14.22
CA LYS A 60 3.44 1.37 -13.22
C LYS A 60 2.38 2.25 -12.54
N ILE A 61 2.11 1.97 -11.28
CA ILE A 61 1.14 2.66 -10.46
C ILE A 61 1.60 2.65 -9.00
N ASN A 62 1.61 3.82 -8.35
CA ASN A 62 1.79 3.92 -6.91
C ASN A 62 0.48 4.42 -6.26
N PRO A 63 -0.30 3.56 -5.60
CA PRO A 63 -1.55 3.98 -4.98
C PRO A 63 -1.34 4.96 -3.81
N ASN A 64 -0.14 5.04 -3.24
CA ASN A 64 0.18 5.92 -2.12
C ASN A 64 0.47 7.37 -2.53
N ILE A 65 0.55 7.67 -3.84
CA ILE A 65 0.76 9.02 -4.38
C ILE A 65 -0.50 9.37 -5.20
N LYS A 66 -1.29 10.31 -4.70
CA LYS A 66 -2.44 10.87 -5.44
C LYS A 66 -1.99 11.86 -6.50
#